data_AF-A0A0K0MBG6-F1
#
_entry.id   AF-A0A0K0MBG6-F1
#
_cell.length_a   1.000
_cell.length_b   1.000
_cell.length_c   1.000
_cell.angle_alpha   90.00
_cell.angle_beta   90.00
_cell.angle_gamma   90.00
#
_symmetry.space_group_name_H-M   'P 1'
#
loop_
_entity.id
_entity.type
_entity.pdbx_description
1 polymer ?
#
loop_
_entity_poly.entity_id
_entity_poly.type
_entity_poly.pdbx_seq_one_letter_code
_entity_poly.pdbx_strand_id
1 'polypeptide(L)'
;IPEGLHRLKFLRELSIEDCPTLVSFPASGFPSMLKVIQIKSCSGLKSLLPEGTLHSRENACLEKLCVVRCDSMKSIARGQLPTTLKRLEIYHCMNLQCVL
;
A
#
# COMPACT_ATOMS: atom_id res chain seq x y z
N ILE A 1 -2.50 9.04 -7.89
CA ILE A 1 -1.05 8.96 -7.55
C ILE A 1 -0.27 9.19 -8.83
N PRO A 2 0.88 9.91 -8.80
CA PRO A 2 1.66 10.17 -9.99
C PRO A 2 2.16 8.87 -10.65
N GLU A 3 2.05 8.81 -11.98
CA GLU A 3 2.78 7.84 -12.79
C GLU A 3 4.28 7.97 -12.50
N GLY A 4 4.97 6.86 -12.29
CA GLY A 4 6.42 6.85 -12.01
C GLY A 4 6.82 6.81 -10.54
N LEU A 5 5.93 6.47 -9.60
CA LEU A 5 6.28 6.25 -8.19
C LEU A 5 7.47 5.27 -8.03
N HIS A 6 7.51 4.21 -8.83
CA HIS A 6 8.60 3.23 -8.90
C HIS A 6 9.97 3.84 -9.27
N ARG A 7 10.02 5.03 -9.90
CA ARG A 7 11.26 5.71 -10.29
C ARG A 7 11.95 6.42 -9.12
N LEU A 8 11.27 6.58 -8.00
CA LEU A 8 11.81 7.22 -6.80
C LEU A 8 12.75 6.26 -6.05
N LYS A 9 13.87 5.91 -6.67
CA LYS A 9 14.78 4.84 -6.22
C LYS A 9 15.25 4.96 -4.76
N PHE A 10 15.29 6.17 -4.21
CA PHE A 10 15.75 6.44 -2.85
C PHE A 10 14.62 6.69 -1.83
N LEU A 11 13.35 6.65 -2.27
CA LEU A 11 12.22 6.87 -1.38
C LEU A 11 12.13 5.70 -0.39
N ARG A 12 12.21 6.02 0.91
CA ARG A 12 12.13 5.03 2.00
C ARG A 12 10.79 5.00 2.70
N GLU A 13 10.10 6.13 2.72
CA GLU A 13 8.84 6.30 3.42
C GLU A 13 7.85 7.00 2.50
N LEU A 14 6.63 6.46 2.45
CA LEU A 14 5.51 7.04 1.72
C LEU A 14 4.36 7.22 2.71
N SER A 15 3.97 8.48 2.92
CA SER A 15 2.79 8.85 3.68
C SER A 15 1.75 9.45 2.76
N ILE A 16 0.51 8.97 2.85
CA ILE A 16 -0.65 9.53 2.16
C ILE A 16 -1.74 9.74 3.19
N GLU A 17 -2.20 10.99 3.32
CA GLU A 17 -3.18 11.41 4.31
C GLU A 17 -4.27 12.23 3.61
N ASP A 18 -5.52 12.06 4.05
CA ASP A 18 -6.68 12.82 3.61
C ASP A 18 -6.86 12.90 2.08
N CYS A 19 -6.66 11.76 1.40
CA CYS A 19 -6.84 11.63 -0.05
C CYS A 19 -8.10 10.80 -0.38
N PRO A 20 -9.32 11.35 -0.28
CA PRO A 20 -10.56 10.60 -0.48
C PRO A 20 -10.77 10.16 -1.93
N THR A 21 -10.12 10.80 -2.90
CA THR A 21 -10.19 10.46 -4.34
C THR A 21 -9.20 9.38 -4.74
N LEU A 22 -8.31 8.95 -3.83
CA LEU A 22 -7.34 7.91 -4.12
C LEU A 22 -8.05 6.55 -4.18
N VAL A 23 -8.15 5.97 -5.38
CA VAL A 23 -8.85 4.68 -5.58
C VAL A 23 -7.90 3.48 -5.46
N SER A 24 -6.70 3.59 -6.04
CA SER A 24 -5.70 2.52 -6.12
C SER A 24 -4.29 3.06 -6.38
N PHE A 25 -3.29 2.20 -6.20
CA PHE A 25 -1.90 2.46 -6.59
C PHE A 25 -1.62 1.97 -8.02
N PRO A 26 -0.65 2.60 -8.73
CA PRO A 26 -0.30 2.18 -10.08
C PRO A 26 0.29 0.76 -10.09
N ALA A 27 -0.02 0.00 -11.14
CA ALA A 27 0.46 -1.37 -11.32
C ALA A 27 2.00 -1.46 -11.51
N SER A 28 2.65 -0.33 -11.82
CA SER A 28 4.11 -0.24 -11.93
C SER A 28 4.85 -0.48 -10.61
N GLY A 29 4.12 -0.60 -9.50
CA GLY A 29 4.66 -1.02 -8.22
C GLY A 29 5.27 0.11 -7.40
N PHE A 30 5.86 -0.27 -6.27
CA PHE A 30 6.50 0.63 -5.33
C PHE A 30 8.00 0.78 -5.65
N PRO A 31 8.64 1.88 -5.20
CA PRO A 31 10.09 2.00 -5.28
C PRO A 31 10.78 0.89 -4.47
N SER A 32 11.87 0.35 -5.01
CA SER A 32 12.57 -0.82 -4.44
C SER A 32 13.09 -0.60 -3.02
N MET A 33 13.49 0.63 -2.68
CA MET A 33 14.03 0.98 -1.35
C MET A 33 12.95 1.41 -0.34
N LEU A 34 11.67 1.34 -0.72
CA LEU A 34 10.57 1.74 0.15
C LEU A 34 10.42 0.75 1.31
N LYS A 35 10.47 1.26 2.53
CA LYS A 35 10.40 0.50 3.78
C LYS A 35 9.12 0.73 4.56
N VAL A 36 8.52 1.91 4.43
CA VAL A 36 7.35 2.30 5.21
C VAL A 36 6.26 2.86 4.31
N ILE A 37 5.05 2.33 4.45
CA ILE A 37 3.83 2.91 3.88
C ILE A 37 2.89 3.25 5.03
N GLN A 38 2.44 4.51 5.05
CA GLN A 38 1.38 4.98 5.95
C GLN A 38 0.25 5.58 5.11
N ILE A 39 -0.96 5.08 5.32
CA ILE A 39 -2.16 5.59 4.66
C ILE A 39 -3.20 5.90 5.71
N LYS A 40 -3.67 7.15 5.71
CA LYS A 40 -4.63 7.66 6.68
C LYS A 40 -5.79 8.35 5.98
N SER A 41 -7.01 8.09 6.43
CA SER A 41 -8.22 8.82 6.01
C SER A 41 -8.45 8.84 4.49
N CYS A 42 -7.97 7.82 3.77
CA CYS A 42 -8.14 7.69 2.32
C CYS A 42 -9.40 6.87 2.03
N SER A 43 -10.56 7.49 2.19
CA SER A 43 -11.85 6.80 2.14
C SER A 43 -12.22 6.23 0.76
N GLY A 44 -11.58 6.67 -0.33
CA GLY A 44 -11.79 6.09 -1.68
C GLY A 44 -10.93 4.86 -1.98
N LEU A 45 -9.94 4.55 -1.14
CA LEU A 45 -8.94 3.52 -1.44
C LEU A 45 -9.57 2.13 -1.29
N LYS A 46 -9.62 1.37 -2.38
CA LYS A 46 -10.24 0.04 -2.40
C LYS A 46 -9.26 -1.09 -2.13
N SER A 47 -8.02 -0.93 -2.59
CA SER A 47 -6.93 -1.90 -2.45
C SER A 47 -5.56 -1.22 -2.54
N LEU A 48 -4.59 -1.69 -1.76
CA LEU A 48 -3.21 -1.19 -1.79
C LEU A 48 -2.39 -1.80 -2.94
N LEU A 49 -2.44 -3.13 -3.05
CA LEU A 49 -1.59 -3.91 -3.96
C LEU A 49 -2.48 -4.58 -5.02
N PRO A 50 -2.50 -4.08 -6.27
CA PRO A 50 -3.17 -4.78 -7.36
C PRO A 50 -2.47 -6.12 -7.67
N GLU A 51 -3.24 -7.10 -8.15
CA GLU A 51 -2.71 -8.40 -8.60
C GLU A 51 -1.48 -8.20 -9.50
N GLY A 52 -0.40 -8.91 -9.22
CA GLY A 52 0.84 -8.83 -10.00
C GLY A 52 1.88 -7.82 -9.53
N THR A 53 1.57 -6.88 -8.62
CA THR A 53 2.59 -5.91 -8.13
C THR A 53 3.73 -6.54 -7.33
N LEU A 54 3.53 -7.74 -6.76
CA LEU A 54 4.53 -8.45 -5.95
C LEU A 54 5.17 -9.66 -6.64
N HIS A 55 4.83 -9.94 -7.91
CA HIS A 55 5.50 -11.01 -8.67
C HIS A 55 6.89 -10.62 -9.19
N SER A 56 7.24 -9.33 -9.12
CA SER A 56 8.62 -8.88 -9.27
C SER A 56 9.38 -9.17 -7.98
N ARG A 57 10.30 -10.13 -8.03
CA ARG A 57 11.29 -10.47 -6.98
C ARG A 57 12.15 -9.28 -6.50
N GLU A 58 11.95 -8.08 -7.03
CA GLU A 58 12.83 -6.91 -6.84
C GLU A 58 12.16 -5.73 -6.11
N ASN A 59 10.86 -5.77 -5.79
CA ASN A 59 10.09 -4.52 -5.71
C ASN A 59 9.52 -4.04 -4.36
N ALA A 60 9.87 -4.60 -3.20
CA ALA A 60 9.71 -3.82 -1.96
C ALA A 60 10.49 -4.40 -0.78
N CYS A 61 11.45 -3.64 -0.25
CA CYS A 61 11.96 -3.84 1.11
C CYS A 61 10.95 -3.35 2.18
N LEU A 62 9.65 -3.51 1.95
CA LEU A 62 8.61 -2.97 2.82
C LEU A 62 8.64 -3.67 4.17
N GLU A 63 9.02 -2.92 5.22
CA GLU A 63 9.11 -3.42 6.58
C GLU A 63 7.89 -3.06 7.42
N LYS A 64 7.22 -1.93 7.10
CA LYS A 64 6.03 -1.46 7.82
C LYS A 64 4.92 -1.00 6.88
N LEU A 65 3.71 -1.48 7.14
CA LEU A 65 2.48 -1.02 6.53
C LEU A 65 1.50 -0.60 7.62
N CYS A 66 1.03 0.65 7.56
CA CYS A 66 0.04 1.21 8.46
C CYS A 66 -1.14 1.77 7.66
N VAL A 67 -2.35 1.29 7.93
CA VAL A 67 -3.59 1.75 7.29
C VAL A 67 -4.58 2.18 8.37
N VAL A 68 -5.07 3.41 8.27
CA VAL A 68 -5.96 4.02 9.26
C VAL A 68 -7.14 4.68 8.57
N ARG A 69 -8.37 4.44 9.04
CA ARG A 69 -9.57 5.15 8.56
C ARG A 69 -9.76 5.09 7.04
N CYS A 70 -9.50 3.94 6.43
CA CYS A 70 -9.67 3.71 4.99
C CYS A 70 -10.92 2.87 4.73
N ASP A 71 -12.09 3.48 4.82
CA ASP A 71 -13.34 2.73 4.92
C ASP A 71 -13.80 2.07 3.62
N SER A 72 -13.41 2.51 2.43
CA SER A 72 -13.74 1.76 1.19
C SER A 72 -12.82 0.57 0.94
N MET A 73 -11.80 0.37 1.77
CA MET A 73 -10.82 -0.68 1.57
C MET A 73 -11.44 -2.04 1.86
N LYS A 74 -11.43 -2.94 0.86
CA LYS A 74 -11.94 -4.31 1.01
C LYS A 74 -10.81 -5.31 1.25
N SER A 75 -9.66 -5.08 0.63
CA SER A 75 -8.46 -5.89 0.83
C SER A 75 -7.18 -5.06 0.84
N ILE A 76 -6.15 -5.55 1.55
CA ILE A 76 -4.82 -4.93 1.55
C ILE A 76 -4.04 -5.40 0.32
N ALA A 77 -3.82 -6.71 0.21
CA ALA A 77 -3.26 -7.37 -0.95
C ALA A 77 -4.32 -8.21 -1.67
N ARG A 78 -3.98 -8.69 -2.87
CA ARG A 78 -4.69 -9.76 -3.57
C ARG A 78 -3.68 -10.88 -3.84
N GLY A 79 -3.44 -11.70 -2.83
CA GLY A 79 -2.52 -12.84 -2.89
C GLY A 79 -1.62 -12.95 -1.66
N GLN A 80 -0.53 -12.19 -1.62
CA GLN A 80 0.49 -12.30 -0.56
C GLN A 80 1.00 -10.91 -0.15
N LEU A 81 1.47 -10.80 1.10
CA LEU A 81 2.24 -9.64 1.57
C LEU A 81 3.74 -9.89 1.35
N PRO A 82 4.56 -8.82 1.26
CA PRO A 82 6.02 -8.98 1.20
C PRO A 82 6.55 -9.74 2.41
N THR A 83 7.43 -10.71 2.19
CA THR A 83 8.08 -11.47 3.29
C THR A 83 9.00 -10.59 4.16
N THR A 84 9.35 -9.40 3.67
CA THR A 84 10.10 -8.37 4.39
C THR A 84 9.27 -7.61 5.43
N LEU A 85 7.94 -7.75 5.40
CA LEU A 85 7.03 -7.02 6.27
C LEU A 85 7.16 -7.49 7.72
N LYS A 86 7.61 -6.59 8.58
CA LYS A 86 7.79 -6.83 10.03
C LYS A 86 6.60 -6.35 10.84
N ARG A 87 5.86 -5.37 10.33
CA ARG A 87 4.77 -4.71 11.06
C ARG A 87 3.62 -4.36 10.13
N LEU A 88 2.45 -4.89 10.46
CA LEU A 88 1.18 -4.57 9.83
C LEU A 88 0.25 -3.95 10.89
N GLU A 89 -0.15 -2.71 10.66
CA GLU A 89 -1.01 -1.94 11.55
C GLU A 89 -2.27 -1.54 10.78
N ILE A 90 -3.45 -1.93 11.27
CA ILE A 90 -4.73 -1.59 10.65
C ILE A 90 -5.66 -1.07 11.75
N TYR A 91 -6.13 0.16 11.59
CA TYR A 91 -6.97 0.82 12.57
C TYR A 91 -8.22 1.43 11.91
N HIS A 92 -9.38 1.19 12.49
CA HIS A 92 -10.64 1.83 12.07
C HIS A 92 -10.91 1.72 10.55
N CYS A 93 -10.74 0.54 9.95
CA CYS A 93 -11.08 0.30 8.54
C CYS A 93 -12.35 -0.56 8.46
N MET A 94 -13.51 0.08 8.35
CA MET A 94 -14.78 -0.57 8.69
C MET A 94 -15.25 -1.62 7.67
N ASN A 95 -14.86 -1.50 6.40
CA ASN A 95 -15.26 -2.47 5.36
C ASN A 95 -14.13 -3.43 4.94
N LEU A 96 -13.05 -3.51 5.73
CA LEU A 96 -11.95 -4.43 5.42
C LEU A 96 -12.43 -5.87 5.65
N GLN A 97 -12.49 -6.65 4.57
CA GLN A 97 -12.94 -8.04 4.61
C GLN A 97 -11.76 -9.00 4.66
N CYS A 98 -10.67 -8.68 3.97
CA CYS A 98 -9.49 -9.54 3.92
C CYS A 98 -8.20 -8.74 4.02
N VAL A 99 -7.17 -9.35 4.60
CA VAL A 99 -5.81 -8.81 4.56
C VAL A 99 -5.05 -9.31 3.32
N LEU A 100 -5.49 -10.43 2.72
CA LEU A 100 -4.88 -11.11 1.58
C LEU A 100 -5.77 -11.14 0.34
#